data_AF-A0A9D1IPW8-F1
#
_entry.id   AF-A0A9D1IPW8-F1
#
_cell.length_a   1.000
_cell.length_b   1.000
_cell.length_c   1.000
_cell.angle_alpha   90.00
_cell.angle_beta   90.00
_cell.angle_gamma   90.00
#
_symmetry.space_group_name_H-M   'P 1'
#
loop_
_entity.id
_entity.type
_entity.pdbx_description
1 polymer ?
#
loop_
_entity_poly.entity_id
_entity_poly.type
_entity_poly.pdbx_seq_one_letter_code
_entity_poly.pdbx_strand_id
1 'polypeptide(L)'
;MHYAVSHQTAAEIIYNRADSKKEHMGLTNWKNSPNGKIIETDVVIAKNYLSKEELESLELIVSAFLDLAENRAKRHIPMTMEDWSKRIDKFLLADDLDVLKDAGKISHEIACDKALTEFEKYRVKQDKLYKSDFDLLLEEIDK
;
A
#
# COMPACT_ATOMS: atom_id res chain seq x y z
N MET A 1 -2.30 4.19 -10.86
CA MET A 1 -1.27 4.87 -10.03
C MET A 1 -0.25 3.90 -9.44
N HIS A 2 -0.63 2.81 -8.76
CA HIS A 2 0.36 1.80 -8.32
C HIS A 2 1.25 1.28 -9.47
N TYR A 3 0.66 1.03 -10.63
CA TYR A 3 1.41 0.61 -11.81
C TYR A 3 2.41 1.65 -12.32
N ALA A 4 2.05 2.94 -12.27
CA ALA A 4 2.91 4.03 -12.72
C ALA A 4 4.22 4.15 -11.91
N VAL A 5 4.22 3.60 -10.69
CA VAL A 5 5.35 3.70 -9.76
C VAL A 5 6.11 2.38 -9.62
N SER A 6 5.40 1.25 -9.69
CA SER A 6 5.97 -0.08 -9.39
C SER A 6 5.99 -1.04 -10.59
N HIS A 7 5.39 -0.65 -11.72
CA HIS A 7 5.12 -1.49 -12.89
C HIS A 7 4.36 -2.79 -12.55
N GLN A 8 3.64 -2.80 -11.43
CA GLN A 8 2.84 -3.92 -10.94
C GLN A 8 1.43 -3.43 -10.59
N THR A 9 0.44 -4.28 -10.79
CA THR A 9 -0.91 -4.03 -10.27
C THR A 9 -0.91 -4.13 -8.74
N ALA A 10 -1.93 -3.58 -8.08
CA ALA A 10 -2.08 -3.68 -6.63
C ALA A 10 -2.06 -5.14 -6.14
N ALA A 11 -2.74 -6.03 -6.88
CA ALA A 11 -2.77 -7.46 -6.58
C ALA A 11 -1.39 -8.10 -6.76
N GLU A 12 -0.66 -7.76 -7.83
CA GLU A 12 0.70 -8.26 -8.06
C GLU A 12 1.68 -7.78 -6.99
N ILE A 13 1.56 -6.53 -6.52
CA ILE A 13 2.39 -6.01 -5.41
C ILE A 13 2.20 -6.88 -4.18
N ILE A 14 0.94 -7.07 -3.74
CA ILE A 14 0.62 -7.87 -2.55
C ILE A 14 1.13 -9.31 -2.75
N TYR A 15 0.79 -9.92 -3.88
CA TYR A 15 1.17 -11.29 -4.17
C TYR A 15 2.69 -11.48 -4.22
N ASN A 16 3.44 -10.56 -4.83
CA ASN A 16 4.89 -10.72 -4.99
C ASN A 16 5.66 -10.35 -3.72
N ARG A 17 5.16 -9.41 -2.91
CA ARG A 17 5.92 -8.83 -1.79
C ARG A 17 5.56 -9.43 -0.43
N ALA A 18 4.35 -9.94 -0.24
CA ALA A 18 3.94 -10.61 1.01
C ALA A 18 4.72 -11.91 1.24
N ASP A 19 5.52 -11.94 2.32
CA ASP A 19 6.37 -13.08 2.68
C ASP A 19 6.62 -13.14 4.20
N SER A 20 6.14 -14.20 4.85
CA SER A 20 6.27 -14.44 6.30
C SER A 20 7.71 -14.69 6.79
N LYS A 21 8.67 -14.85 5.89
CA LYS A 21 10.10 -15.00 6.23
C LYS A 21 10.83 -13.67 6.32
N LYS A 22 10.28 -12.61 5.71
CA LYS A 22 10.85 -11.26 5.77
C LYS A 22 10.50 -10.58 7.09
N GLU A 23 11.33 -9.61 7.46
CA GLU A 23 11.01 -8.69 8.54
C GLU A 23 9.72 -7.93 8.19
N HIS A 24 8.83 -7.77 9.17
CA HIS A 24 7.51 -7.15 8.99
C HIS A 24 6.69 -7.72 7.82
N MET A 25 6.91 -8.99 7.44
CA MET A 25 6.35 -9.62 6.24
C MET A 25 6.65 -8.94 4.89
N GLY A 26 7.64 -8.04 4.86
CA GLY A 26 7.91 -7.19 3.70
C GLY A 26 7.06 -5.92 3.64
N LEU A 27 6.26 -5.62 4.66
CA LEU A 27 5.62 -4.31 4.80
C LEU A 27 6.68 -3.26 5.15
N THR A 28 6.60 -2.12 4.50
CA THR A 28 7.42 -0.93 4.75
C THR A 28 6.70 0.10 5.60
N ASN A 29 5.36 0.10 5.55
CA ASN A 29 4.50 0.98 6.33
C ASN A 29 3.18 0.27 6.65
N TRP A 30 2.61 0.51 7.82
CA TRP A 30 1.32 -0.02 8.27
C TRP A 30 0.77 0.88 9.37
N LYS A 31 -0.50 0.68 9.76
CA LYS A 31 -1.21 1.61 10.65
C LYS A 31 -0.49 1.93 11.96
N ASN A 32 0.19 0.94 12.55
CA ASN A 32 0.90 1.07 13.82
C ASN A 32 2.42 1.04 13.65
N SER A 33 2.94 1.27 12.44
CA SER A 33 4.38 1.30 12.16
C SER A 33 5.09 2.42 12.94
N PRO A 34 6.37 2.25 13.35
CA PRO A 34 7.21 1.06 13.18
C PRO A 34 7.11 0.04 14.32
N ASN A 35 6.58 0.42 15.49
CA ASN A 35 6.70 -0.39 16.71
C ASN A 35 5.46 -1.24 17.02
N GLY A 36 4.33 -0.97 16.38
CA GLY A 36 3.09 -1.68 16.64
C GLY A 36 2.91 -2.93 15.79
N LYS A 37 2.04 -3.83 16.26
CA LYS A 37 1.73 -5.08 15.55
C LYS A 37 1.13 -4.82 14.18
N ILE A 38 1.53 -5.66 13.22
CA ILE A 38 0.86 -5.83 11.93
C ILE A 38 -0.46 -6.55 12.20
N ILE A 39 -1.54 -6.00 11.67
CA ILE A 39 -2.88 -6.61 11.68
C ILE A 39 -3.27 -7.08 10.28
N GLU A 40 -4.22 -7.99 10.23
CA GLU A 40 -4.68 -8.63 8.99
C GLU A 40 -5.04 -7.63 7.88
N THR A 41 -5.70 -6.53 8.26
CA THR A 41 -6.10 -5.46 7.32
C THR A 41 -4.92 -4.73 6.70
N ASP A 42 -3.75 -4.70 7.36
CA ASP A 42 -2.56 -4.05 6.81
C ASP A 42 -1.94 -4.89 5.68
N VAL A 43 -2.11 -6.22 5.72
CA VAL A 43 -1.43 -7.17 4.83
C VAL A 43 -2.07 -7.22 3.45
N VAL A 44 -3.33 -6.79 3.33
CA VAL A 44 -4.10 -6.74 2.07
C VAL A 44 -4.00 -5.37 1.37
N ILE A 45 -3.26 -4.42 1.92
CA ILE A 45 -3.09 -3.08 1.35
C ILE A 45 -1.80 -3.02 0.54
N ALA A 46 -1.90 -2.87 -0.79
CA ALA A 46 -0.72 -2.81 -1.67
C ALA A 46 0.25 -1.68 -1.31
N LYS A 47 -0.28 -0.50 -0.92
CA LYS A 47 0.52 0.67 -0.49
C LYS A 47 1.51 0.32 0.62
N ASN A 48 1.15 -0.60 1.52
CA ASN A 48 1.97 -0.97 2.67
C ASN A 48 3.25 -1.75 2.30
N TYR A 49 3.34 -2.23 1.06
CA TYR A 49 4.52 -2.94 0.54
C TYR A 49 5.39 -2.09 -0.39
N LEU A 50 5.03 -0.83 -0.62
CA LEU A 50 5.79 0.07 -1.49
C LEU A 50 7.06 0.55 -0.79
N SER A 51 8.18 0.65 -1.51
CA SER A 51 9.39 1.26 -0.97
C SER A 51 9.15 2.72 -0.60
N LYS A 52 10.07 3.32 0.18
CA LYS A 52 9.97 4.74 0.52
C LYS A 52 9.94 5.63 -0.73
N GLU A 53 10.80 5.34 -1.70
CA GLU A 53 10.85 6.04 -2.99
C GLU A 53 9.53 5.90 -3.77
N GLU A 54 8.99 4.67 -3.84
CA GLU A 54 7.70 4.42 -4.48
C GLU A 54 6.55 5.16 -3.76
N LEU A 55 6.57 5.21 -2.42
CA LEU A 55 5.57 5.95 -1.65
C LEU A 55 5.64 7.45 -1.90
N GLU A 56 6.84 8.02 -1.92
CA GLU A 56 7.06 9.45 -2.19
C GLU A 56 6.61 9.82 -3.61
N SER A 57 6.99 9.02 -4.62
CA SER A 57 6.50 9.22 -5.99
C SER A 57 4.97 9.11 -6.09
N LEU A 58 4.38 8.10 -5.43
CA LEU A 58 2.93 7.93 -5.42
C LEU A 58 2.23 9.14 -4.78
N GLU A 59 2.76 9.65 -3.67
CA GLU A 59 2.21 10.82 -2.97
C GLU A 59 2.23 12.08 -3.83
N LEU A 60 3.33 12.33 -4.55
CA LEU A 60 3.44 13.47 -5.47
C LEU A 60 2.42 13.39 -6.61
N ILE A 61 2.29 12.23 -7.24
CA ILE A 61 1.33 11.99 -8.33
C ILE A 61 -0.11 12.18 -7.84
N VAL A 62 -0.45 11.59 -6.69
CA VAL A 62 -1.79 11.70 -6.09
C VAL A 62 -2.11 13.15 -5.75
N SER A 63 -1.19 13.86 -5.11
CA SER A 63 -1.39 15.26 -4.71
C SER A 63 -1.61 16.16 -5.91
N ALA A 64 -0.76 16.07 -6.93
CA ALA A 64 -0.91 16.84 -8.17
C ALA A 64 -2.23 16.55 -8.89
N PHE A 65 -2.68 15.29 -8.86
CA PHE A 65 -3.97 14.92 -9.45
C PHE A 65 -5.15 15.48 -8.65
N LEU A 66 -5.08 15.50 -7.31
CA LEU A 66 -6.11 16.09 -6.45
C LEU A 66 -6.20 17.61 -6.66
N ASP A 67 -5.08 18.31 -6.80
CA ASP A 67 -5.07 19.75 -7.11
C ASP A 67 -5.76 20.06 -8.45
N LEU A 68 -5.48 19.24 -9.47
CA LEU A 68 -6.17 19.31 -10.76
C LEU A 68 -7.68 19.09 -10.60
N ALA A 69 -8.07 18.12 -9.77
CA ALA A 69 -9.46 17.81 -9.52
C ALA A 69 -10.19 18.95 -8.79
N GLU A 70 -9.55 19.51 -7.77
CA GLU A 70 -10.06 20.65 -7.01
C GLU A 70 -10.25 21.88 -7.89
N ASN A 71 -9.29 22.20 -8.77
CA ASN A 71 -9.40 23.33 -9.70
C ASN A 71 -10.64 23.19 -10.61
N ARG A 72 -10.90 21.98 -11.12
CA ARG A 72 -12.06 21.69 -11.95
C ARG A 72 -13.37 21.80 -11.17
N ALA A 73 -13.39 21.29 -9.95
CA ALA A 73 -14.55 21.40 -9.05
C ALA A 73 -14.88 22.87 -8.75
N LYS A 74 -13.86 23.70 -8.45
CA LYS A 74 -14.02 25.16 -8.24
C LYS A 74 -14.57 25.89 -9.46
N ARG A 75 -14.31 25.38 -10.66
CA ARG A 75 -14.83 25.92 -11.93
C ARG A 75 -16.22 25.37 -12.29
N HIS A 76 -16.82 24.57 -11.43
CA HIS A 76 -18.11 23.92 -11.67
C HIS A 76 -18.15 23.13 -12.99
N ILE A 77 -17.04 22.50 -13.37
CA ILE A 77 -16.99 21.63 -14.53
C ILE A 77 -17.51 20.25 -14.11
N PRO A 78 -18.72 19.84 -14.51
CA PRO A 78 -19.23 18.52 -14.17
C PRO A 78 -18.35 17.45 -14.82
N MET A 79 -18.04 16.40 -14.07
CA MET A 79 -17.25 15.27 -14.54
C MET A 79 -17.85 13.97 -14.03
N THR A 80 -17.87 12.94 -14.87
CA THR A 80 -18.23 11.59 -14.47
C THR A 80 -17.01 10.81 -13.99
N MET A 81 -17.21 9.68 -13.32
CA MET A 81 -16.10 8.78 -12.93
C MET A 81 -15.33 8.25 -14.14
N GLU A 82 -16.01 8.04 -15.28
CA GLU A 82 -15.36 7.64 -16.53
C GLU A 82 -14.43 8.75 -17.06
N ASP A 83 -14.88 10.01 -16.99
CA ASP A 83 -14.04 11.15 -17.38
C ASP A 83 -12.80 11.27 -16.49
N TRP A 84 -12.95 11.05 -15.18
CA TRP A 84 -11.82 11.03 -14.25
C TRP A 84 -10.83 9.93 -14.59
N SER A 85 -11.29 8.71 -14.88
CA SER A 85 -10.42 7.61 -15.29
C SER A 85 -9.60 7.98 -16.53
N LYS A 86 -10.26 8.45 -17.60
CA LYS A 86 -9.57 8.87 -18.83
C LYS A 86 -8.61 10.04 -18.59
N ARG A 87 -8.91 10.90 -17.62
CA ARG A 87 -8.07 12.05 -17.28
C ARG A 87 -6.83 11.65 -16.49
N ILE A 88 -6.94 10.68 -15.58
CA ILE A 88 -5.79 10.10 -14.87
C ILE A 88 -4.80 9.52 -15.88
N ASP A 89 -5.28 8.73 -16.84
CA ASP A 89 -4.40 8.12 -17.84
C ASP A 89 -3.65 9.17 -18.65
N LYS A 90 -4.33 10.24 -19.08
CA LYS A 90 -3.70 11.37 -19.77
C LYS A 90 -2.71 12.14 -18.89
N PHE A 91 -3.01 12.27 -17.60
CA PHE A 91 -2.13 12.93 -16.65
C PHE A 91 -0.82 12.16 -16.48
N LEU A 92 -0.92 10.84 -16.28
CA LEU A 92 0.25 9.96 -16.18
C LEU A 92 1.08 9.98 -17.45
N LEU A 93 0.46 9.85 -18.63
CA LEU A 93 1.16 9.89 -19.91
C LEU A 93 1.84 11.23 -20.20
N ALA A 94 1.33 12.35 -19.67
CA ALA A 94 1.93 13.66 -19.85
C ALA A 94 3.22 13.86 -19.03
N ASP A 95 3.41 13.04 -18.00
CA ASP A 95 4.59 12.99 -17.12
C ASP A 95 5.49 11.80 -17.47
N ASP A 96 5.33 11.23 -18.68
CA ASP A 96 6.03 10.04 -19.17
C ASP A 96 5.91 8.80 -18.25
N LEU A 97 4.84 8.72 -17.45
CA LEU A 97 4.57 7.60 -16.56
C LEU A 97 3.74 6.51 -17.25
N ASP A 98 4.02 5.26 -16.87
CA ASP A 98 3.32 4.10 -17.41
C ASP A 98 1.87 4.00 -16.94
N VAL A 99 0.98 3.76 -17.90
CA VAL A 99 -0.43 3.49 -17.66
C VAL A 99 -0.68 2.00 -17.82
N LEU A 100 -1.44 1.43 -16.88
CA LEU A 100 -1.86 0.03 -16.92
C LEU A 100 -2.80 -0.19 -18.12
N LYS A 101 -2.39 -1.05 -19.07
CA LYS A 101 -3.15 -1.35 -20.29
C LYS A 101 -3.96 -2.64 -20.22
N ASP A 102 -3.63 -3.53 -19.29
CA ASP A 102 -4.28 -4.83 -19.08
C ASP A 102 -4.67 -5.02 -17.61
N ALA A 103 -5.41 -6.09 -17.31
CA ALA A 103 -5.86 -6.36 -15.95
C ALA A 103 -4.75 -6.92 -15.02
N GLY A 104 -3.51 -7.05 -15.50
CA GLY A 104 -2.46 -7.82 -14.83
C GLY A 104 -2.68 -9.33 -14.91
N LYS A 105 -1.81 -10.08 -14.23
CA LYS A 105 -1.84 -11.56 -14.24
C LYS A 105 -2.46 -12.17 -12.99
N ILE A 106 -2.54 -11.42 -11.89
CA ILE A 106 -2.96 -11.91 -10.58
C ILE A 106 -4.29 -11.25 -10.20
N SER A 107 -5.26 -12.06 -9.80
CA SER A 107 -6.53 -11.56 -9.29
C SER A 107 -6.39 -11.04 -7.85
N HIS A 108 -7.28 -10.12 -7.47
CA HIS A 108 -7.31 -9.57 -6.12
C HIS A 108 -7.52 -10.66 -5.06
N GLU A 109 -8.43 -11.61 -5.31
CA GLU A 109 -8.71 -12.73 -4.39
C GLU A 109 -7.47 -13.59 -4.13
N ILE A 110 -6.75 -13.99 -5.19
CA ILE A 110 -5.51 -14.80 -5.06
C ILE A 110 -4.43 -14.04 -4.28
N ALA A 111 -4.31 -12.74 -4.50
CA ALA A 111 -3.36 -11.90 -3.79
C ALA A 111 -3.69 -11.80 -2.29
N CYS A 112 -4.97 -11.56 -1.96
CA CYS A 112 -5.44 -11.50 -0.59
C CYS A 112 -5.28 -12.84 0.14
N ASP A 113 -5.70 -13.95 -0.46
CA ASP A 113 -5.57 -15.29 0.14
C ASP A 113 -4.11 -15.63 0.46
N LYS A 114 -3.19 -15.30 -0.46
CA LYS A 114 -1.75 -15.48 -0.23
C LYS A 114 -1.27 -14.62 0.95
N ALA A 115 -1.60 -13.33 0.94
CA ALA A 115 -1.21 -12.39 1.99
C ALA A 115 -1.70 -12.85 3.37
N LEU A 116 -2.96 -13.28 3.48
CA LEU A 116 -3.55 -13.79 4.72
C LEU A 116 -2.87 -15.08 5.18
N THR A 117 -2.59 -16.01 4.27
CA THR A 117 -1.88 -17.26 4.58
C THR A 117 -0.47 -16.99 5.11
N GLU A 118 0.25 -16.02 4.52
CA GLU A 118 1.56 -15.60 5.03
C GLU A 118 1.43 -14.87 6.37
N PHE A 119 0.35 -14.12 6.59
CA PHE A 119 0.10 -13.43 7.85
C PHE A 119 -0.12 -14.41 8.99
N GLU A 120 -0.87 -15.48 8.80
CA GLU A 120 -1.07 -16.49 9.83
C GLU A 120 0.25 -17.11 10.30
N LYS A 121 1.16 -17.39 9.35
CA LYS A 121 2.51 -17.90 9.65
C LYS A 121 3.35 -16.88 10.41
N TYR A 122 3.27 -15.61 10.00
CA TYR A 122 4.03 -14.53 10.62
C TYR A 122 3.49 -14.14 12.00
N ARG A 123 2.18 -14.18 12.20
CA ARG A 123 1.50 -13.82 13.47
C ARG A 123 2.08 -14.60 14.64
N VAL A 124 2.34 -15.90 14.46
CA VAL A 124 2.97 -16.75 15.49
C VAL A 124 4.39 -16.25 15.86
N LYS A 125 5.16 -15.73 14.90
CA LYS A 125 6.48 -15.14 15.17
C LYS A 125 6.33 -13.77 15.85
N GLN A 126 5.44 -12.94 15.33
CA GLN A 126 5.16 -11.60 15.86
C GLN A 126 4.72 -11.65 17.33
N ASP A 127 3.78 -12.53 17.67
CA ASP A 127 3.26 -12.63 19.04
C ASP A 127 4.31 -13.14 20.04
N LYS A 128 5.31 -13.91 19.59
CA LYS A 128 6.43 -14.34 20.43
C LYS A 128 7.46 -13.24 20.67
N LEU A 129 7.64 -12.34 19.69
CA LEU A 129 8.65 -11.28 19.72
C LEU A 129 8.10 -9.98 20.30
N TYR A 130 6.79 -9.79 20.26
CA TYR A 130 6.15 -8.56 20.71
C TYR A 130 6.16 -8.45 22.23
N LYS A 131 6.73 -7.35 22.73
CA LYS A 131 6.57 -6.90 24.11
C LYS A 131 5.58 -5.76 24.15
N SER A 132 4.59 -5.85 25.04
CA SER A 132 3.63 -4.77 25.27
C SER A 132 4.30 -3.59 26.00
N ASP A 133 3.76 -2.39 25.83
CA ASP A 133 4.16 -1.22 26.62
C ASP A 133 4.03 -1.47 28.13
N PHE A 134 3.07 -2.32 28.53
CA PHE A 134 2.93 -2.78 29.91
C PHE A 134 4.09 -3.69 30.34
N ASP A 135 4.55 -4.59 29.47
CA ASP A 135 5.68 -5.47 29.76
C ASP A 135 6.97 -4.66 29.88
N LEU A 136 7.14 -3.64 29.01
CA LEU A 136 8.26 -2.70 29.08
C LEU A 136 8.24 -1.88 30.36
N LEU A 137 7.07 -1.39 30.79
CA LEU A 137 6.91 -0.67 32.06
C LEU A 137 7.26 -1.54 33.27
N LEU A 138 6.86 -2.81 33.29
CA LEU A 138 7.25 -3.73 34.35
C LEU A 138 8.77 -3.95 34.38
N GLU A 139 9.41 -4.12 33.22
CA GLU A 139 10.87 -4.25 33.13
C GLU A 139 11.62 -2.97 33.55
N GLU A 140 11.01 -1.79 33.42
CA GLU A 140 11.58 -0.53 33.93
C GLU A 140 11.41 -0.35 35.43
N ILE A 141 10.32 -0.86 36.02
CA ILE A 141 10.05 -0.77 37.48
C ILE A 141 10.91 -1.77 38.26
N ASP A 142 11.26 -2.91 37.66
CA ASP A 142 12.11 -3.94 38.26
C ASP A 142 13.63 -3.61 38.16
N LYS A 143 14.02 -2.47 37.57
CA LYS A 143 15.41 -1.96 37.50
C LYS A 143 15.71 -0.90 38.54
#